data_AF-A0AAF0MQN1-F1
#
_entry.id   AF-A0AAF0MQN1-F1
#
_cell.length_a   1.000
_cell.length_b   1.000
_cell.length_c   1.000
_cell.angle_alpha   90.00
_cell.angle_beta   90.00
_cell.angle_gamma   90.00
#
_symmetry.space_group_name_H-M   'P 1'
#
loop_
_entity.id
_entity.type
_entity.pdbx_description
1 polymer ?
#
loop_
_entity_poly.entity_id
_entity_poly.type
_entity_poly.pdbx_seq_one_letter_code
_entity_poly.pdbx_strand_id
1 'polypeptide(L)'
;MVGLSIEDLDSRQMLMLYAVNKAPNGVPTEMHLQKIMYLTIKAMGQDPVKAVGYRAHYYGPFSSEVDGCRESLIDAGWLRKNAGEKVSIPDEVRDTVSRIKPADGFLDAKIGSIVDFICSMNTEEMLMYIYADDQKNNGGEMIENSDVRDSIFARRKEIAEGMMKKEKVSVGKGAELAGMEIRDFMDYMRQ
;
A
#
# COMPACT_ATOMS: atom_id res chain seq x y z
N MET A 1 -18.82 -18.59 -22.22
CA MET A 1 -18.05 -18.02 -21.10
C MET A 1 -16.95 -19.00 -20.79
N VAL A 2 -15.69 -18.61 -21.02
CA VAL A 2 -14.54 -19.36 -20.48
C VAL A 2 -14.66 -19.22 -18.96
N GLY A 3 -14.77 -20.34 -18.24
CA GLY A 3 -14.86 -20.32 -16.79
C GLY A 3 -13.55 -19.79 -16.23
N LEU A 4 -13.59 -18.69 -15.50
CA LEU A 4 -12.43 -18.15 -14.80
C LEU A 4 -12.08 -19.12 -13.65
N SER A 5 -10.94 -19.83 -13.77
CA SER A 5 -10.44 -20.73 -12.72
C SER A 5 -9.32 -20.07 -11.93
N ILE A 6 -9.32 -20.26 -10.61
CA ILE A 6 -8.19 -19.84 -9.75
C ILE A 6 -6.92 -20.62 -10.10
N GLU A 7 -7.06 -21.85 -10.61
CA GLU A 7 -5.94 -22.74 -10.92
C GLU A 7 -5.04 -22.18 -12.04
N ASP A 8 -5.56 -21.26 -12.85
CA ASP A 8 -4.81 -20.60 -13.93
C ASP A 8 -4.04 -19.36 -13.45
N LEU A 9 -4.23 -18.95 -12.19
CA LEU A 9 -3.61 -17.75 -11.64
C LEU A 9 -2.21 -18.06 -11.09
N ASP A 10 -1.25 -17.19 -11.43
CA ASP A 10 0.07 -17.26 -10.83
C ASP A 10 0.05 -16.79 -9.35
N SER A 11 1.14 -17.04 -8.64
CA SER A 11 1.25 -16.68 -7.22
C SER A 11 1.14 -15.18 -6.94
N ARG A 12 1.53 -14.32 -7.88
CA ARG A 12 1.46 -12.86 -7.76
C ARG A 12 0.04 -12.36 -7.98
N GLN A 13 -0.64 -12.92 -8.97
CA GLN A 13 -2.06 -12.68 -9.24
C GLN A 13 -2.90 -13.11 -8.03
N MET A 14 -2.65 -14.29 -7.47
CA MET A 14 -3.31 -14.76 -6.25
C MET A 14 -3.04 -13.82 -5.07
N LEU A 15 -1.79 -13.37 -4.87
CA LEU A 15 -1.45 -12.43 -3.80
C LEU A 15 -2.18 -11.08 -3.96
N MET A 16 -2.24 -10.55 -5.18
CA MET A 16 -2.93 -9.29 -5.47
C MET A 16 -4.43 -9.40 -5.23
N LEU A 17 -5.09 -10.44 -5.77
CA LEU A 17 -6.52 -10.67 -5.55
C LEU A 17 -6.82 -10.83 -4.07
N TYR A 18 -5.98 -11.56 -3.35
CA TYR A 18 -6.11 -11.73 -1.92
C TYR A 18 -6.00 -10.39 -1.16
N ALA A 19 -5.01 -9.56 -1.49
CA ALA A 19 -4.85 -8.23 -0.88
C ALA A 19 -6.03 -7.30 -1.17
N VAL A 20 -6.52 -7.27 -2.43
CA VAL A 20 -7.70 -6.47 -2.80
C VAL A 20 -8.96 -7.00 -2.10
N ASN A 21 -9.10 -8.31 -1.93
CA ASN A 21 -10.24 -8.92 -1.23
C ASN A 21 -10.26 -8.59 0.27
N LYS A 22 -9.12 -8.30 0.89
CA LYS A 22 -9.05 -7.77 2.26
C LYS A 22 -9.53 -6.32 2.38
N ALA A 23 -9.69 -5.59 1.28
CA ALA A 23 -10.31 -4.27 1.26
C ALA A 23 -11.79 -4.38 0.86
N PRO A 24 -12.75 -4.51 1.82
CA PRO A 24 -14.16 -4.76 1.51
C PRO A 24 -14.78 -3.63 0.67
N ASN A 25 -14.33 -2.40 0.90
CA ASN A 25 -14.71 -1.22 0.15
C ASN A 25 -13.84 -0.97 -1.08
N GLY A 26 -13.06 -1.96 -1.53
CA GLY A 26 -12.04 -1.82 -2.58
C GLY A 26 -10.83 -0.98 -2.14
N VAL A 27 -9.76 -1.08 -2.91
CA VAL A 27 -8.54 -0.29 -2.72
C VAL A 27 -8.76 1.10 -3.33
N PRO A 28 -8.50 2.21 -2.59
CA PRO A 28 -8.92 3.55 -2.99
C PRO A 28 -8.45 3.99 -4.37
N THR A 29 -7.18 3.72 -4.70
CA THR A 29 -6.59 4.03 -6.01
C THR A 29 -5.57 2.97 -6.39
N GLU A 30 -5.16 2.97 -7.66
CA GLU A 30 -4.02 2.18 -8.11
C GLU A 30 -2.72 2.44 -7.33
N MET A 31 -2.49 3.69 -6.93
CA MET A 31 -1.32 4.05 -6.14
C MET A 31 -1.34 3.35 -4.77
N HIS A 32 -2.51 3.26 -4.13
CA HIS A 32 -2.65 2.51 -2.88
C HIS A 32 -2.35 1.03 -3.10
N LEU A 33 -2.84 0.46 -4.21
CA LEU A 33 -2.55 -0.95 -4.53
C LEU A 33 -1.04 -1.17 -4.72
N GLN A 34 -0.35 -0.30 -5.46
CA GLN A 34 1.11 -0.32 -5.60
C GLN A 34 1.80 -0.28 -4.22
N LYS A 35 1.39 0.59 -3.30
CA LYS A 35 2.02 0.68 -1.98
C LYS A 35 1.70 -0.50 -1.07
N ILE A 36 0.48 -1.04 -1.14
CA ILE A 36 0.09 -2.28 -0.46
C ILE A 36 0.98 -3.43 -0.90
N MET A 37 1.14 -3.63 -2.22
CA MET A 37 1.97 -4.71 -2.75
C MET A 37 3.44 -4.53 -2.37
N TYR A 38 3.98 -3.31 -2.43
CA TYR A 38 5.33 -2.98 -1.98
C TYR A 38 5.57 -3.39 -0.52
N LEU A 39 4.68 -2.98 0.39
CA LEU A 39 4.79 -3.30 1.81
C LEU A 39 4.55 -4.78 2.11
N THR A 40 3.62 -5.44 1.40
CA THR A 40 3.37 -6.87 1.54
C THR A 40 4.60 -7.70 1.16
N ILE A 41 5.28 -7.35 0.07
CA ILE A 41 6.51 -8.05 -0.35
C ILE A 41 7.63 -7.87 0.70
N LYS A 42 7.83 -6.64 1.21
CA LYS A 42 8.75 -6.38 2.34
C LYS A 42 8.36 -7.21 3.57
N ALA A 43 7.08 -7.27 3.87
CA ALA A 43 6.54 -8.00 5.01
C ALA A 43 6.73 -9.52 4.92
N MET A 44 6.83 -10.06 3.70
CA MET A 44 7.19 -11.45 3.42
C MET A 44 8.70 -11.72 3.50
N GLY A 45 9.51 -10.71 3.85
CA GLY A 45 10.96 -10.81 3.93
C GLY A 45 11.65 -10.81 2.57
N GLN A 46 10.95 -10.40 1.51
CA GLN A 46 11.49 -10.30 0.16
C GLN A 46 11.95 -8.87 -0.15
N ASP A 47 12.97 -8.77 -0.99
CA ASP A 47 13.43 -7.51 -1.56
C ASP A 47 12.50 -7.12 -2.73
N PRO A 48 11.74 -6.01 -2.64
CA PRO A 48 10.80 -5.61 -3.69
C PRO A 48 11.46 -5.30 -5.03
N VAL A 49 12.73 -4.86 -5.04
CA VAL A 49 13.48 -4.58 -6.27
C VAL A 49 13.73 -5.89 -7.01
N LYS A 50 14.18 -6.93 -6.28
CA LYS A 50 14.49 -8.24 -6.88
C LYS A 50 13.25 -9.06 -7.18
N ALA A 51 12.22 -8.96 -6.35
CA ALA A 51 11.02 -9.79 -6.47
C ALA A 51 10.14 -9.37 -7.64
N VAL A 52 9.95 -8.06 -7.85
CA VAL A 52 9.03 -7.52 -8.88
C VAL A 52 9.51 -6.20 -9.48
N GLY A 53 10.81 -5.88 -9.42
CA GLY A 53 11.37 -4.74 -10.14
C GLY A 53 10.89 -3.37 -9.64
N TYR A 54 10.63 -3.23 -8.34
CA TYR A 54 10.34 -1.91 -7.76
C TYR A 54 11.52 -0.95 -7.97
N ARG A 55 11.20 0.31 -8.32
CA ARG A 55 12.17 1.39 -8.50
C ARG A 55 11.57 2.73 -8.06
N ALA A 56 12.43 3.73 -7.89
CA ALA A 56 12.00 5.10 -7.67
C ALA A 56 11.18 5.64 -8.85
N HIS A 57 10.14 6.40 -8.55
CA HIS A 57 9.21 6.97 -9.53
C HIS A 57 8.57 8.25 -8.99
N TYR A 58 7.75 8.92 -9.80
CA TYR A 58 7.14 10.24 -9.50
C TYR A 58 6.37 10.31 -8.18
N TYR A 59 5.88 9.17 -7.66
CA TYR A 59 5.19 9.07 -6.37
C TYR A 59 5.84 8.01 -5.45
N GLY A 60 7.16 7.87 -5.52
CA GLY A 60 7.94 6.88 -4.75
C GLY A 60 7.91 5.48 -5.37
N PRO A 61 8.11 4.41 -4.58
CA PRO A 61 8.33 3.06 -5.12
C PRO A 61 7.22 2.60 -6.07
N PHE A 62 7.58 2.20 -7.29
CA PHE A 62 6.65 1.71 -8.30
C PHE A 62 7.20 0.47 -9.00
N SER A 63 6.32 -0.48 -9.35
CA SER A 63 6.65 -1.65 -10.16
C SER A 63 5.74 -1.75 -11.37
N SER A 64 6.35 -1.76 -12.56
CA SER A 64 5.66 -2.05 -13.82
C SER A 64 5.13 -3.48 -13.88
N GLU A 65 5.76 -4.42 -13.19
CA GLU A 65 5.27 -5.80 -13.11
C GLU A 65 4.01 -5.93 -12.27
N VAL A 66 3.96 -5.21 -11.13
CA VAL A 66 2.74 -5.12 -10.31
C VAL A 66 1.63 -4.44 -11.10
N ASP A 67 1.96 -3.39 -11.87
CA ASP A 67 0.97 -2.71 -12.70
C ASP A 67 0.43 -3.62 -13.82
N GLY A 68 1.32 -4.33 -14.53
CA GLY A 68 0.94 -5.30 -15.55
C GLY A 68 0.12 -6.47 -14.99
N CYS A 69 0.43 -6.93 -13.77
CA CYS A 69 -0.37 -7.94 -13.07
C CYS A 69 -1.79 -7.44 -12.80
N ARG A 70 -1.94 -6.19 -12.34
CA ARG A 70 -3.26 -5.55 -12.14
C ARG A 70 -4.05 -5.48 -13.45
N GLU A 71 -3.44 -4.99 -14.52
CA GLU A 71 -4.10 -4.88 -15.83
C GLU A 71 -4.53 -6.25 -16.35
N SER A 72 -3.67 -7.26 -16.26
CA SER A 72 -4.02 -8.63 -16.66
C SER A 72 -5.22 -9.19 -15.87
N LEU A 73 -5.31 -8.89 -14.57
CA LEU A 73 -6.46 -9.28 -13.74
C LEU A 73 -7.74 -8.50 -14.08
N ILE A 74 -7.62 -7.24 -14.50
CA ILE A 74 -8.76 -6.44 -14.98
C ILE A 74 -9.26 -7.00 -16.31
N ASP A 75 -8.36 -7.25 -17.26
CA ASP A 75 -8.68 -7.80 -18.58
C ASP A 75 -9.33 -9.19 -18.48
N ALA A 76 -8.88 -10.00 -17.52
CA ALA A 76 -9.46 -11.31 -17.23
C ALA A 76 -10.76 -11.23 -16.42
N GLY A 77 -11.20 -10.06 -15.95
CA GLY A 77 -12.44 -9.89 -15.19
C GLY A 77 -12.36 -10.29 -13.72
N TRP A 78 -11.16 -10.49 -13.17
CA TRP A 78 -10.94 -10.74 -11.74
C TRP A 78 -10.91 -9.47 -10.90
N LEU A 79 -10.54 -8.35 -11.52
CA LEU A 79 -10.57 -7.01 -10.95
C LEU A 79 -11.42 -6.08 -11.81
N ARG A 80 -11.88 -4.97 -11.22
CA ARG A 80 -12.45 -3.84 -11.95
C ARG A 80 -11.90 -2.52 -11.43
N LYS A 81 -11.72 -1.55 -12.34
CA LYS A 81 -11.50 -0.14 -12.02
C LYS A 81 -12.86 0.57 -12.01
N ASN A 82 -13.28 1.04 -10.84
CA ASN A 82 -14.52 1.82 -10.69
C ASN A 82 -14.26 3.31 -10.97
N ALA A 83 -15.33 4.11 -10.95
CA ALA A 83 -15.23 5.57 -10.94
C ALA A 83 -14.26 6.05 -9.83
N GLY A 84 -13.36 6.97 -10.16
CA GLY A 84 -12.36 7.50 -9.21
C GLY A 84 -11.14 6.60 -9.00
N GLU A 85 -10.81 5.72 -9.94
CA GLU A 85 -9.62 4.86 -9.93
C GLU A 85 -9.55 3.76 -8.88
N LYS A 86 -10.63 3.56 -8.13
CA LYS A 86 -10.77 2.51 -7.13
C LYS A 86 -10.71 1.13 -7.75
N VAL A 87 -9.87 0.27 -7.20
CA VAL A 87 -9.69 -1.14 -7.62
C VAL A 87 -10.50 -2.06 -6.71
N SER A 88 -11.31 -2.95 -7.26
CA SER A 88 -12.12 -3.88 -6.47
C SER A 88 -12.35 -5.22 -7.17
N ILE A 89 -12.71 -6.25 -6.39
CA ILE A 89 -13.22 -7.53 -6.89
C ILE A 89 -14.66 -7.35 -7.40
N PRO A 90 -14.99 -7.72 -8.67
CA PRO A 90 -16.36 -7.81 -9.16
C PRO A 90 -17.19 -8.84 -8.37
N ASP A 91 -18.49 -8.63 -8.27
CA ASP A 91 -19.35 -9.49 -7.46
C ASP A 91 -19.47 -10.91 -8.04
N GLU A 92 -19.32 -11.04 -9.36
CA GLU A 92 -19.36 -12.28 -10.12
C GLU A 92 -18.25 -13.27 -9.74
N VAL A 93 -17.11 -12.77 -9.26
CA VAL A 93 -15.94 -13.58 -8.90
C VAL A 93 -15.62 -13.54 -7.41
N ARG A 94 -16.38 -12.79 -6.61
CA ARG A 94 -16.12 -12.56 -5.18
C ARG A 94 -16.08 -13.86 -4.37
N ASP A 95 -17.03 -14.74 -4.59
CA ASP A 95 -17.10 -16.04 -3.90
C ASP A 95 -15.90 -16.92 -4.24
N THR A 96 -15.45 -16.87 -5.50
CA THR A 96 -14.26 -17.59 -5.96
C THR A 96 -13.02 -17.02 -5.26
N VAL A 97 -12.78 -15.70 -5.35
CA VAL A 97 -11.64 -15.03 -4.72
C VAL A 97 -11.60 -15.22 -3.20
N SER A 98 -12.75 -15.28 -2.53
CA SER A 98 -12.84 -15.50 -1.07
C SER A 98 -12.20 -16.83 -0.60
N ARG A 99 -12.02 -17.78 -1.51
CA ARG A 99 -11.38 -19.08 -1.24
C ARG A 99 -9.86 -18.99 -1.26
N ILE A 100 -9.29 -17.93 -1.84
CA ILE A 100 -7.86 -17.67 -1.79
C ILE A 100 -7.48 -17.36 -0.35
N LYS A 101 -6.58 -18.18 0.21
CA LYS A 101 -6.03 -17.97 1.54
C LYS A 101 -4.52 -18.23 1.50
N PRO A 102 -3.71 -17.39 2.14
CA PRO A 102 -2.30 -17.73 2.34
C PRO A 102 -2.21 -19.01 3.19
N ALA A 103 -1.15 -19.77 2.97
CA ALA A 103 -0.90 -21.00 3.72
C ALA A 103 -0.61 -20.73 5.22
N ASP A 104 -0.18 -19.50 5.54
CA ASP A 104 0.22 -19.08 6.88
C ASP A 104 -0.76 -18.03 7.44
N GLY A 105 -1.32 -18.31 8.61
CA GLY A 105 -2.23 -17.40 9.32
C GLY A 105 -1.56 -16.13 9.83
N PHE A 106 -0.24 -16.16 10.09
CA PHE A 106 0.50 -14.94 10.43
C PHE A 106 0.59 -14.01 9.23
N LEU A 107 0.88 -14.56 8.05
CA LEU A 107 0.85 -13.80 6.80
C LEU A 107 -0.55 -13.25 6.48
N ASP A 108 -1.62 -14.01 6.75
CA ASP A 108 -3.02 -13.53 6.62
C ASP A 108 -3.25 -12.24 7.43
N ALA A 109 -2.90 -12.27 8.71
CA ALA A 109 -3.07 -11.12 9.62
C ALA A 109 -2.20 -9.93 9.19
N LYS A 110 -0.98 -10.19 8.73
CA LYS A 110 -0.04 -9.14 8.32
C LYS A 110 -0.50 -8.43 7.05
N ILE A 111 -0.95 -9.17 6.04
CA ILE A 111 -1.50 -8.59 4.81
C ILE A 111 -2.76 -7.78 5.13
N GLY A 112 -3.68 -8.33 5.93
CA GLY A 112 -4.87 -7.60 6.38
C GLY A 112 -4.52 -6.27 7.05
N SER A 113 -3.58 -6.29 7.99
CA SER A 113 -3.13 -5.08 8.69
C SER A 113 -2.52 -4.03 7.75
N ILE A 114 -1.73 -4.45 6.75
CA ILE A 114 -1.17 -3.55 5.74
C ILE A 114 -2.26 -2.93 4.88
N VAL A 115 -3.22 -3.74 4.42
CA VAL A 115 -4.33 -3.30 3.58
C VAL A 115 -5.19 -2.28 4.33
N ASP A 116 -5.60 -2.61 5.56
CA ASP A 116 -6.42 -1.73 6.40
C ASP A 116 -5.69 -0.40 6.67
N PHE A 117 -4.41 -0.48 7.04
CA PHE A 117 -3.61 0.70 7.35
C PHE A 117 -3.45 1.62 6.13
N ILE A 118 -3.06 1.09 4.98
CA ILE A 118 -2.86 1.90 3.76
C ILE A 118 -4.19 2.43 3.21
N CYS A 119 -5.25 1.62 3.20
CA CYS A 119 -6.55 2.07 2.72
C CYS A 119 -7.21 3.11 3.63
N SER A 120 -6.80 3.19 4.90
CA SER A 120 -7.28 4.24 5.82
C SER A 120 -6.71 5.62 5.49
N MET A 121 -5.62 5.71 4.73
CA MET A 121 -4.90 6.95 4.46
C MET A 121 -5.40 7.67 3.21
N ASN A 122 -5.26 8.99 3.19
CA ASN A 122 -5.27 9.73 1.93
C ASN A 122 -3.88 9.63 1.25
N THR A 123 -3.77 10.12 0.03
CA THR A 123 -2.53 10.06 -0.75
C THR A 123 -1.34 10.69 -0.03
N GLU A 124 -1.50 11.87 0.58
CA GLU A 124 -0.39 12.56 1.27
C GLU A 124 0.07 11.81 2.52
N GLU A 125 -0.87 11.32 3.33
CA GLU A 125 -0.60 10.51 4.52
C GLU A 125 0.14 9.20 4.16
N MET A 126 -0.32 8.52 3.12
CA MET A 126 0.31 7.29 2.61
C MET A 126 1.73 7.57 2.10
N LEU A 127 1.91 8.61 1.29
CA LEU A 127 3.23 8.96 0.75
C LEU A 127 4.18 9.39 1.88
N MET A 128 3.73 10.18 2.85
CA MET A 128 4.52 10.54 4.02
C MET A 128 5.01 9.31 4.78
N TYR A 129 4.15 8.31 4.99
CA TYR A 129 4.54 7.06 5.63
C TYR A 129 5.63 6.32 4.85
N ILE A 130 5.42 6.12 3.54
CA ILE A 130 6.38 5.42 2.67
C ILE A 130 7.70 6.18 2.59
N TYR A 131 7.66 7.51 2.50
CA TYR A 131 8.87 8.33 2.33
C TYR A 131 9.70 8.38 3.61
N ALA A 132 9.05 8.50 4.77
CA ALA A 132 9.76 8.41 6.04
C ALA A 132 10.41 7.04 6.26
N ASP A 133 9.69 5.96 5.93
CA ASP A 133 10.23 4.60 6.02
C ASP A 133 11.45 4.41 5.10
N ASP A 134 11.35 4.86 3.86
CA ASP A 134 12.42 4.74 2.88
C ASP A 134 13.63 5.62 3.21
N GLN A 135 13.41 6.87 3.63
CA GLN A 135 14.48 7.77 4.09
C GLN A 135 15.25 7.18 5.26
N LYS A 136 14.56 6.52 6.20
CA LYS A 136 15.15 5.92 7.40
C LYS A 136 15.92 4.64 7.09
N ASN A 137 15.34 3.75 6.28
CA ASN A 137 15.86 2.39 6.12
C ASN A 137 16.72 2.21 4.86
N ASN A 138 16.52 3.03 3.84
CA ASN A 138 17.15 2.91 2.52
C ASN A 138 17.82 4.23 2.05
N GLY A 139 18.00 5.21 2.94
CA GLY A 139 18.62 6.49 2.57
C GLY A 139 17.83 7.35 1.58
N GLY A 140 16.58 6.99 1.27
CA GLY A 140 15.72 7.71 0.34
C GLY A 140 15.85 7.27 -1.13
N GLU A 141 16.50 6.14 -1.41
CA GLU A 141 16.70 5.61 -2.76
C GLU A 141 15.40 5.42 -3.54
N MET A 142 14.30 4.97 -2.91
CA MET A 142 13.04 4.71 -3.61
C MET A 142 12.18 5.95 -3.82
N ILE A 143 12.62 7.09 -3.28
CA ILE A 143 11.89 8.37 -3.35
C ILE A 143 12.70 9.47 -4.04
N GLU A 144 13.89 9.17 -4.55
CA GLU A 144 14.79 10.14 -5.19
C GLU A 144 14.15 10.86 -6.40
N ASN A 145 13.29 10.15 -7.15
CA ASN A 145 12.64 10.64 -8.37
C ASN A 145 11.19 11.10 -8.12
N SER A 146 10.80 11.33 -6.87
CA SER A 146 9.43 11.75 -6.56
C SER A 146 9.26 13.26 -6.73
N ASP A 147 8.26 13.64 -7.53
CA ASP A 147 7.94 15.04 -7.84
C ASP A 147 7.26 15.77 -6.66
N VAL A 148 6.73 15.00 -5.71
CA VAL A 148 5.98 15.53 -4.55
C VAL A 148 6.71 15.32 -3.23
N ARG A 149 7.92 14.75 -3.25
CA ARG A 149 8.69 14.46 -2.04
C ARG A 149 8.88 15.69 -1.17
N ASP A 150 9.35 16.78 -1.78
CA ASP A 150 9.73 17.98 -1.04
C ASP A 150 8.50 18.70 -0.48
N SER A 151 7.38 18.71 -1.22
CA SER A 151 6.12 19.29 -0.73
C SER A 151 5.50 18.48 0.41
N ILE A 152 5.58 17.15 0.35
CA ILE A 152 5.16 16.27 1.45
C ILE A 152 6.03 16.50 2.70
N PHE A 153 7.36 16.53 2.56
CA PHE A 153 8.24 16.75 3.70
C PHE A 153 8.13 18.16 4.30
N ALA A 154 7.85 19.18 3.50
CA ALA A 154 7.58 20.53 4.00
C ALA A 154 6.37 20.56 4.94
N ARG A 155 5.40 19.66 4.75
CA ARG A 155 4.18 19.53 5.56
C ARG A 155 4.22 18.35 6.54
N ARG A 156 5.37 17.71 6.75
CA ARG A 156 5.49 16.47 7.53
C ARG A 156 4.91 16.56 8.95
N LYS A 157 5.02 17.72 9.61
CA LYS A 157 4.48 17.94 10.96
C LYS A 157 2.95 17.94 10.97
N GLU A 158 2.35 18.70 10.05
CA GLU A 158 0.90 18.79 9.85
C GLU A 158 0.30 17.42 9.49
N ILE A 159 0.94 16.71 8.55
CA ILE A 159 0.49 15.38 8.12
C ILE A 159 0.59 14.39 9.28
N ALA A 160 1.73 14.34 9.97
CA ALA A 160 1.93 13.42 11.09
C ALA A 160 0.96 13.67 12.25
N GLU A 161 0.70 14.94 12.57
CA GLU A 161 -0.30 15.34 13.54
C GLU A 161 -1.71 14.88 13.13
N GLY A 162 -2.09 15.10 11.86
CA GLY A 162 -3.36 14.65 11.32
C GLY A 162 -3.52 13.13 11.39
N MET A 163 -2.47 12.37 11.08
CA MET A 163 -2.47 10.90 11.17
C MET A 163 -2.61 10.44 12.63
N MET A 164 -1.95 11.10 13.57
CA MET A 164 -2.04 10.77 15.00
C MET A 164 -3.42 11.10 15.55
N LYS A 165 -3.96 12.31 15.28
CA LYS A 165 -5.30 12.74 15.73
C LYS A 165 -6.43 11.84 15.22
N LYS A 166 -6.23 11.22 14.05
CA LYS A 166 -7.14 10.22 13.47
C LYS A 166 -6.85 8.78 13.94
N GLU A 167 -5.97 8.61 14.92
CA GLU A 167 -5.54 7.33 15.50
C GLU A 167 -4.95 6.34 14.49
N LYS A 168 -4.49 6.82 13.33
CA LYS A 168 -3.88 5.97 12.30
C LYS A 168 -2.48 5.52 12.72
N VAL A 169 -1.78 6.34 13.49
CA VAL A 169 -0.42 6.07 13.97
C VAL A 169 -0.30 6.34 15.46
N SER A 170 0.60 5.62 16.11
CA SER A 170 0.98 5.91 17.51
C SER A 170 1.73 7.23 17.62
N VAL A 171 1.81 7.79 18.84
CA VAL A 171 2.58 9.02 19.11
C VAL A 171 4.04 8.88 18.66
N GLY A 172 4.67 7.72 18.95
CA GLY A 172 6.05 7.46 18.55
C GLY A 172 6.23 7.46 17.03
N LYS A 173 5.29 6.85 16.30
CA LYS A 173 5.33 6.86 14.83
C LYS A 173 5.00 8.26 14.29
N GLY A 174 4.07 9.00 14.89
CA GLY A 174 3.80 10.40 14.56
C GLY A 174 5.04 11.28 14.70
N ALA A 175 5.78 11.15 15.80
CA ALA A 175 7.03 11.87 16.01
C ALA A 175 8.09 11.52 14.96
N GLU A 176 8.24 10.23 14.63
CA GLU A 176 9.12 9.76 13.55
C GLU A 176 8.75 10.40 12.20
N LEU A 177 7.46 10.37 11.84
CA LEU A 177 6.96 11.00 10.61
C LEU A 177 7.22 12.51 10.60
N ALA A 178 7.00 13.19 11.73
CA ALA A 178 7.26 14.62 11.89
C ALA A 178 8.77 14.97 11.87
N GLY A 179 9.66 13.99 12.05
CA GLY A 179 11.10 14.21 12.16
C GLY A 179 11.47 14.90 13.47
N MET A 180 10.77 14.53 14.54
CA MET A 180 10.86 15.15 15.85
C MET A 180 11.07 14.07 16.90
N GLU A 181 11.70 14.43 18.00
CA GLU A 181 11.67 13.61 19.21
C GLU A 181 10.25 13.56 19.77
N ILE A 182 9.91 12.47 20.46
CA ILE A 182 8.54 12.24 20.98
C ILE A 182 8.07 13.41 21.85
N ARG A 183 8.95 13.97 22.69
CA ARG A 183 8.63 15.11 23.56
C ARG A 183 8.27 16.36 22.74
N ASP A 184 9.12 16.72 21.79
CA ASP A 184 8.92 17.90 20.95
C ASP A 184 7.65 17.78 20.11
N PHE A 185 7.36 16.57 19.62
CA PHE A 185 6.12 16.31 18.88
C PHE A 185 4.88 16.48 19.75
N MET A 186 4.90 15.97 21.00
CA MET A 186 3.80 16.18 21.94
C MET A 186 3.61 17.66 22.29
N ASP A 187 4.69 18.43 22.41
CA ASP A 187 4.62 19.86 22.70
C ASP A 187 4.13 20.65 21.48
N TYR A 188 4.50 20.26 20.26
CA TYR A 188 3.95 20.81 19.02
C TYR A 188 2.43 20.59 18.93
N MET A 189 1.93 19.41 19.32
CA MET A 189 0.50 19.07 19.26
C MET A 189 -0.38 19.80 20.30
N ARG A 190 0.23 20.52 21.27
CA ARG A 190 -0.48 21.27 22.31
C ARG A 190 -0.69 22.75 21.96
N GLN A 191 -0.08 23.22 20.86
CA GLN A 191 -0.20 24.59 20.36
C GLN A 191 -1.50 24.75 19.56
#